data_AF-A0A397IKI6-F1
#
_entry.id   AF-A0A397IKI6-F1
#
_cell.length_a   1.000
_cell.length_b   1.000
_cell.length_c   1.000
_cell.angle_alpha   90.00
_cell.angle_beta   90.00
_cell.angle_gamma   90.00
#
_symmetry.space_group_name_H-M   'P 1'
#
loop_
_entity.id
_entity.type
_entity.pdbx_description
1 polymer ?
#
loop_
_entity_poly.entity_id
_entity_poly.type
_entity_poly.pdbx_seq_one_letter_code
_entity_poly.pdbx_strand_id
1 'polypeptide(L)'
;MILLQNLKEWTNENFTTLKTTLQQCLPLIRYFHIPATDQPIESIILPPRTILVQELPIRTAEPINPFSTIITYEHVAEISSWIDRKSSTYSLTNIPHEFQLILRGSVNGFAPQIF
;
A
#
# COMPACT_ATOMS: atom_id res chain seq x y z
N MET A 1 -18.26 13.27 20.19
CA MET A 1 -18.46 12.33 19.07
C MET A 1 -18.61 13.15 17.80
N ILE A 2 -17.48 13.49 17.16
CA ILE A 2 -17.48 14.26 15.92
C ILE A 2 -17.59 13.22 14.80
N LEU A 3 -18.72 13.21 14.11
CA LEU A 3 -18.95 12.37 12.93
C LEU A 3 -17.92 12.77 11.88
N LEU A 4 -17.19 11.80 11.33
CA LEU A 4 -16.16 12.01 10.31
C LEU A 4 -16.85 12.40 8.99
N GLN A 5 -17.25 13.66 8.88
CA GLN A 5 -17.77 14.22 7.64
C GLN A 5 -16.64 14.44 6.63
N ASN A 6 -17.04 14.40 5.36
CA ASN A 6 -16.21 14.37 4.17
C ASN A 6 -15.02 15.37 4.26
N LEU A 7 -13.79 14.88 4.07
CA LEU A 7 -12.55 15.64 4.27
C LEU A 7 -12.48 16.90 3.38
N LYS A 8 -13.25 16.93 2.29
CA LYS A 8 -13.35 18.07 1.36
C LYS A 8 -14.07 19.29 1.92
N GLU A 9 -14.87 19.16 2.98
CA GLU A 9 -15.68 20.25 3.56
C GLU A 9 -15.07 20.83 4.84
N TRP A 10 -13.81 20.50 5.15
CA TRP A 10 -13.19 20.91 6.40
C TRP A 10 -12.74 22.38 6.39
N THR A 11 -13.23 23.15 7.35
CA THR A 11 -12.79 24.52 7.62
C THR A 11 -11.65 24.54 8.64
N ASN A 12 -10.93 25.67 8.75
CA ASN A 12 -9.85 25.85 9.73
C ASN A 12 -10.30 25.64 11.19
N GLU A 13 -11.57 25.92 11.47
CA GLU A 13 -12.20 25.69 12.78
C GLU A 13 -12.27 24.19 13.08
N ASN A 14 -12.65 23.35 12.11
CA ASN A 14 -12.67 21.89 12.26
C ASN A 14 -11.28 21.33 12.59
N PHE A 15 -10.23 21.83 11.93
CA PHE A 15 -8.86 21.46 12.25
C PHE A 15 -8.45 21.88 13.66
N THR A 16 -8.89 23.07 14.09
CA THR A 16 -8.61 23.60 15.43
C THR A 16 -9.32 22.77 16.50
N THR A 17 -10.58 22.40 16.27
CA THR A 17 -11.34 21.50 17.14
C THR A 17 -10.67 20.13 17.21
N LEU A 18 -10.32 19.53 16.07
CA LEU A 18 -9.62 18.24 16.01
C LEU A 18 -8.32 18.28 16.81
N LYS A 19 -7.48 19.29 16.58
CA LYS A 19 -6.22 19.49 17.30
C LYS A 19 -6.44 19.57 18.81
N THR A 20 -7.43 20.35 19.23
CA THR A 20 -7.75 20.54 20.65
C THR A 20 -8.26 19.24 21.30
N THR A 21 -9.15 18.52 20.61
CA THR A 21 -9.64 17.22 21.08
C THR A 21 -8.51 16.20 21.18
N LEU A 22 -7.63 16.12 20.17
CA LEU A 22 -6.47 15.23 20.22
C LEU A 22 -5.56 15.57 21.40
N GLN A 23 -5.26 16.85 21.64
CA GLN A 23 -4.46 17.29 22.77
C GLN A 23 -5.09 16.92 24.12
N GLN A 24 -6.42 17.02 24.26
CA GLN A 24 -7.13 16.58 25.46
C GLN A 24 -7.08 15.06 25.66
N CYS A 25 -7.05 14.29 24.56
CA CYS A 25 -6.97 12.82 24.61
C CYS A 25 -5.56 12.29 24.83
N LEU A 26 -4.50 13.03 24.49
CA LEU A 26 -3.10 12.62 24.70
C LEU A 26 -2.80 12.09 26.12
N PRO A 27 -3.17 12.78 27.22
CA PRO A 27 -2.91 12.27 28.57
C PRO A 27 -3.73 11.02 28.94
N LEU A 28 -4.81 10.72 28.21
CA LEU A 28 -5.60 9.50 28.40
C LEU A 28 -4.94 8.27 27.75
N ILE A 29 -4.03 8.50 26.80
CA ILE A 29 -3.25 7.44 26.16
C ILE A 29 -2.08 7.12 27.11
N ARG A 30 -2.15 5.95 27.76
CA ARG A 30 -1.07 5.45 28.62
C ARG A 30 0.04 4.87 27.75
N TYR A 31 0.92 5.73 27.24
CA TYR A 31 2.09 5.34 26.44
C TYR A 31 2.95 4.28 27.14
N PHE A 32 2.97 4.23 28.48
CA PHE A 32 3.69 3.22 29.27
C PHE A 32 3.20 1.77 29.07
N HIS A 33 2.01 1.54 28.51
CA HIS A 33 1.53 0.20 28.12
C HIS A 33 1.81 -0.15 26.66
N ILE A 34 2.35 0.79 25.89
CA ILE A 34 2.78 0.55 24.52
C ILE A 34 4.26 0.17 24.60
N PRO A 35 4.65 -1.09 24.31
CA PRO A 35 6.06 -1.47 24.32
C PRO A 35 6.83 -0.58 23.34
N ALA A 36 7.99 -0.07 23.76
CA ALA A 36 8.87 0.78 22.93
C ALA A 36 9.61 -0.02 21.84
N THR A 37 9.46 -1.35 21.85
CA THR A 37 10.04 -2.30 20.93
C THR A 37 9.03 -2.63 19.84
N ASP A 38 9.47 -2.91 18.60
CA ASP A 38 8.67 -3.51 17.51
C ASP A 38 8.17 -4.94 17.85
N GLN A 39 7.99 -5.26 19.13
CA GLN A 39 7.42 -6.52 19.57
C GLN A 39 5.94 -6.52 19.22
N PRO A 40 5.47 -7.58 18.52
CA PRO A 40 4.07 -7.69 18.17
C PRO A 40 3.26 -7.65 19.45
N ILE A 41 2.30 -6.71 19.51
CA ILE A 41 1.24 -6.74 20.50
C ILE A 41 0.64 -8.14 20.40
N GLU A 42 0.77 -8.96 21.45
CA GLU A 42 0.04 -10.20 21.54
C GLU A 42 -1.44 -9.84 21.57
N SER A 43 -2.05 -9.80 20.39
CA SER A 43 -3.48 -9.63 20.24
C SER A 43 -4.12 -10.76 21.05
N ILE A 44 -5.01 -10.41 21.97
CA ILE A 44 -5.98 -11.35 22.54
C ILE A 44 -6.54 -12.10 21.33
N ILE A 45 -6.18 -13.38 21.20
CA ILE A 45 -6.41 -14.16 19.99
C ILE A 45 -7.92 -14.14 19.76
N LEU A 46 -8.37 -13.29 18.85
CA LEU A 46 -9.74 -13.34 18.38
C LEU A 46 -9.86 -14.66 17.64
N PRO A 47 -10.92 -15.45 17.93
CA PRO A 47 -11.08 -16.76 17.32
C PRO A 47 -11.04 -16.61 15.78
N PRO A 48 -10.53 -17.64 15.07
CA PRO A 48 -10.45 -17.60 13.62
C PRO A 48 -11.82 -17.28 13.03
N ARG A 49 -11.93 -16.15 12.31
CA ARG A 49 -13.12 -15.88 11.52
C ARG A 49 -13.12 -16.91 10.39
N THR A 50 -14.16 -17.74 10.35
CA THR A 50 -14.40 -18.69 9.27
C THR A 50 -14.47 -17.91 7.96
N ILE A 51 -13.43 -18.01 7.13
CA ILE A 51 -13.44 -17.41 5.80
C ILE A 51 -14.37 -18.28 4.97
N LEU A 52 -15.57 -17.78 4.67
CA LEU A 52 -16.38 -18.33 3.59
C LEU A 52 -15.57 -18.12 2.31
N VAL A 53 -14.99 -19.19 1.78
CA VAL A 53 -14.37 -19.17 0.45
C VAL A 53 -15.52 -19.00 -0.54
N GLN A 54 -15.84 -17.75 -0.86
CA GLN A 54 -16.58 -17.47 -2.08
C GLN A 54 -15.64 -17.84 -3.24
N GLU A 55 -16.02 -18.88 -3.99
CA GLU A 55 -15.43 -19.14 -5.30
C GLU A 55 -15.69 -17.91 -6.18
N LEU A 56 -14.70 -17.03 -6.25
CA LEU A 56 -14.72 -15.92 -7.18
C LEU A 56 -14.53 -16.47 -8.60
N PRO A 57 -15.20 -15.89 -9.61
CA PRO A 57 -15.14 -16.40 -10.97
C PRO A 57 -13.68 -16.44 -11.45
N ILE A 58 -13.31 -17.56 -12.07
CA ILE A 58 -12.03 -17.72 -12.79
C ILE A 58 -11.96 -16.58 -13.81
N ARG A 59 -11.02 -15.64 -13.60
CA ARG A 59 -10.80 -14.56 -14.55
C ARG A 59 -10.21 -15.16 -15.83
N THR A 60 -11.00 -15.05 -16.89
CA THR A 60 -10.65 -15.35 -18.27
C THR A 60 -9.33 -14.66 -18.65
N ALA A 61 -8.48 -15.41 -19.37
CA ALA A 61 -7.18 -14.96 -19.86
C ALA A 61 -7.34 -13.88 -20.94
N GLU A 62 -7.34 -12.62 -20.52
CA GLU A 62 -6.99 -11.47 -21.35
C GLU A 62 -5.45 -11.40 -21.48
N PRO A 63 -4.92 -10.81 -22.57
CA PRO A 63 -3.60 -11.12 -23.10
C PRO A 63 -2.50 -10.91 -22.06
N ILE A 64 -1.65 -11.94 -21.96
CA ILE A 64 -0.52 -12.08 -21.06
C ILE A 64 0.39 -10.86 -21.22
N ASN A 65 0.27 -9.89 -20.31
CA ASN A 65 1.30 -8.88 -20.12
C ASN A 65 2.53 -9.59 -19.51
N PRO A 66 3.70 -9.62 -20.18
CA PRO A 66 4.84 -10.42 -19.75
C PRO A 66 5.49 -9.98 -18.41
N PHE A 67 5.11 -8.81 -17.87
CA PHE A 67 5.82 -8.21 -16.72
C PHE A 67 5.26 -8.60 -15.35
N SER A 68 3.97 -8.38 -15.09
CA SER A 68 3.23 -8.86 -13.89
C SER A 68 1.79 -8.33 -13.94
N THR A 69 0.94 -8.78 -13.02
CA THR A 69 -0.39 -8.18 -12.79
C THR A 69 -0.33 -6.76 -12.19
N ILE A 70 0.81 -6.36 -11.63
CA ILE A 70 0.96 -5.10 -10.86
C ILE A 70 1.64 -4.01 -11.71
N ILE A 71 2.65 -4.38 -12.48
CA ILE A 71 3.42 -3.47 -13.33
C ILE A 71 2.86 -3.52 -14.76
N THR A 72 2.16 -2.45 -15.15
CA THR A 72 1.66 -2.23 -16.51
C THR A 72 2.73 -1.55 -17.36
N TYR A 73 2.46 -1.44 -18.66
CA TYR A 73 3.37 -0.80 -19.60
C TYR A 73 3.51 0.73 -19.37
N GLU A 74 2.52 1.36 -18.75
CA GLU A 74 2.61 2.76 -18.32
C GLU A 74 3.67 2.96 -17.22
N HIS A 75 3.69 2.07 -16.23
CA HIS A 75 4.72 2.07 -15.19
C HIS A 75 6.11 1.83 -15.79
N VAL A 76 6.22 0.97 -16.81
CA VAL A 76 7.49 0.73 -17.52
C VAL A 76 8.01 2.00 -18.18
N ALA A 77 7.13 2.78 -18.83
CA ALA A 77 7.50 4.05 -19.45
C ALA A 77 7.94 5.10 -18.41
N GLU A 78 7.27 5.15 -17.25
CA GLU A 78 7.62 6.03 -16.14
C GLU A 78 8.99 5.68 -15.55
N ILE A 79 9.21 4.41 -15.21
CA ILE A 79 10.49 3.92 -14.69
C ILE A 79 11.63 4.20 -15.67
N SER A 80 11.40 3.98 -16.97
CA SER A 80 12.39 4.28 -18.02
C SER A 80 12.79 5.76 -18.04
N SER A 81 11.83 6.64 -17.79
CA SER A 81 12.07 8.08 -17.76
C SER A 81 12.90 8.48 -16.53
N TRP A 82 12.68 7.81 -15.39
CA TRP A 82 13.48 8.02 -14.18
C TRP A 82 14.94 7.56 -14.35
N ILE A 83 15.17 6.42 -15.02
CA ILE A 83 16.52 5.91 -15.33
C ILE A 83 17.29 6.96 -16.14
N ASP A 84 16.67 7.52 -17.17
CA ASP A 84 17.30 8.51 -18.06
C ASP A 84 17.27 9.94 -17.50
N ARG A 85 16.75 10.15 -16.28
CA ARG A 85 16.54 11.47 -15.64
C ARG A 85 15.75 12.45 -16.51
N LYS A 86 14.82 11.92 -17.30
CA LYS A 86 13.96 12.70 -18.19
C LYS A 86 12.80 13.30 -17.39
N SER A 87 12.46 14.56 -17.68
CA SER A 87 11.35 15.26 -17.01
C SER A 87 9.97 14.85 -17.49
N SER A 88 9.88 14.25 -18.68
CA SER A 88 8.63 13.78 -19.28
C SER A 88 8.66 12.28 -19.54
N THR A 89 7.52 11.63 -19.28
CA THR A 89 7.36 10.19 -19.46
C THR A 89 7.51 9.79 -20.92
N TYR A 90 8.17 8.66 -21.18
CA TYR A 90 8.18 8.06 -22.51
C TYR A 90 6.77 7.68 -22.96
N SER A 91 6.55 7.71 -24.27
CA SER A 91 5.34 7.13 -24.86
C SER A 91 5.47 5.61 -24.84
N LEU A 92 4.36 4.91 -24.75
CA LEU A 92 4.34 3.46 -24.77
C LEU A 92 5.07 2.90 -26.01
N THR A 93 4.99 3.57 -27.16
CA THR A 93 5.63 3.11 -28.39
C THR A 93 7.14 3.37 -28.50
N ASN A 94 7.76 4.13 -27.58
CA ASN A 94 9.15 4.58 -27.71
C ASN A 94 10.01 4.39 -26.47
N ILE A 95 9.73 3.34 -25.69
CA ILE A 95 10.50 2.99 -24.50
C ILE A 95 11.84 2.38 -24.93
N PRO A 96 12.99 2.96 -24.57
CA PRO A 96 14.31 2.48 -25.01
C PRO A 96 14.79 1.23 -24.24
N HIS A 97 14.17 0.94 -23.09
CA HIS A 97 14.61 -0.09 -22.15
C HIS A 97 13.68 -1.31 -22.17
N GLU A 98 14.28 -2.50 -22.23
CA GLU A 98 13.57 -3.76 -22.03
C GLU A 98 13.69 -4.19 -20.57
N PHE A 99 12.57 -4.53 -19.94
CA PHE A 99 12.54 -4.98 -18.56
C PHE A 99 12.41 -6.49 -18.51
N GLN A 100 13.02 -7.14 -17.52
CA GLN A 100 12.85 -8.58 -17.30
C GLN A 100 12.53 -8.82 -15.84
N LEU A 101 11.57 -9.72 -15.58
CA LEU A 101 11.22 -10.12 -14.23
C LEU A 101 12.29 -11.10 -13.72
N ILE A 102 13.12 -10.64 -12.79
CA ILE A 102 14.21 -11.45 -12.22
C ILE A 102 13.74 -12.21 -10.96
N LEU A 103 12.84 -11.63 -10.18
CA LEU A 103 12.36 -12.22 -8.93
C LEU A 103 10.90 -11.88 -8.65
N ARG A 104 10.14 -12.86 -8.16
CA ARG A 104 8.76 -12.68 -7.70
C ARG A 104 8.57 -13.34 -6.34
N GLY A 105 8.46 -12.56 -5.27
CA GLY A 105 8.33 -13.09 -3.90
C GLY A 105 7.18 -14.08 -3.70
N SER A 106 6.07 -13.93 -4.42
CA SER A 106 4.95 -14.90 -4.35
C SER A 106 5.27 -16.27 -4.98
N VAL A 107 6.28 -16.35 -5.85
CA VAL A 107 6.72 -17.59 -6.51
C VAL A 107 7.99 -18.11 -5.86
N ASN A 108 8.95 -17.22 -5.61
CA ASN A 108 10.27 -17.58 -5.12
C ASN A 108 10.33 -17.64 -3.58
N GLY A 109 9.40 -16.98 -2.88
CA GLY A 109 9.47 -16.82 -1.42
C GLY A 109 10.15 -15.51 -1.00
N PHE A 110 10.08 -15.20 0.29
CA PHE A 110 10.61 -13.95 0.88
C PHE A 110 11.84 -14.17 1.78
N ALA A 111 12.51 -15.31 1.62
CA ALA A 111 13.58 -15.68 2.53
C ALA A 111 14.89 -14.92 2.17
N PRO A 112 15.68 -14.45 3.16
CA PRO A 112 16.86 -13.62 2.90
C PRO A 112 17.87 -14.20 1.90
N GLN A 113 17.97 -15.53 1.83
CA GLN A 113 18.86 -16.24 0.90
C GLN A 113 18.48 -16.11 -0.59
N ILE A 114 17.37 -15.46 -0.89
CA ILE A 114 16.82 -15.30 -2.25
C ILE A 114 17.21 -13.93 -2.85
N PHE A 115 17.68 -12.97 -2.03
CA PHE A 115 17.97 -11.59 -2.43
C PHE A 115 19.46 -11.28 -2.42
#